data_AF-A0A437M8M0-F1
#
_entry.id   AF-A0A437M8M0-F1
#
_cell.length_a   1.000
_cell.length_b   1.000
_cell.length_c   1.000
_cell.angle_alpha   90.00
_cell.angle_beta   90.00
_cell.angle_gamma   90.00
#
_symmetry.space_group_name_H-M   'P 1'
#
loop_
_entity.id
_entity.type
_entity.pdbx_description
1 polymer ?
#
loop_
_entity_poly.entity_id
_entity_poly.type
_entity_poly.pdbx_seq_one_letter_code
_entity_poly.pdbx_strand_id
1 'polypeptide(L)'
;MRAARLIVLVYALLCIGALMLIPISASGWFGQGDGLAGIYAILLAMPWSMMLARLAVSSPWIAVPLLVAGMAANGAIILGIARLLSAAKRG
;
A
#
# COMPACT_ATOMS: atom_id res chain seq x y z
N MET A 1 -5.71 10.74 -18.16
CA MET A 1 -6.65 10.67 -17.00
C MET A 1 -7.34 9.31 -16.81
N ARG A 2 -8.03 8.71 -17.79
CA ARG A 2 -8.77 7.43 -17.59
C ARG A 2 -7.86 6.27 -17.15
N ALA A 3 -6.74 6.06 -17.83
CA ALA A 3 -5.77 5.01 -17.48
C ALA A 3 -5.20 5.18 -16.06
N ALA A 4 -4.82 6.39 -15.67
CA ALA A 4 -4.31 6.66 -14.32
C ALA A 4 -5.33 6.36 -13.22
N ARG A 5 -6.62 6.68 -13.45
CA ARG A 5 -7.69 6.31 -12.52
C ARG A 5 -7.85 4.81 -12.40
N LEU A 6 -7.76 4.08 -13.51
CA LEU A 6 -7.83 2.62 -13.52
C LEU A 6 -6.65 2.00 -12.77
N ILE A 7 -5.43 2.50 -13.00
CA ILE A 7 -4.23 2.06 -12.27
C ILE A 7 -4.39 2.29 -10.76
N VAL A 8 -4.86 3.47 -10.36
CA VAL A 8 -5.10 3.80 -8.94
C VAL A 8 -6.20 2.94 -8.33
N LEU A 9 -7.25 2.61 -9.09
CA LEU A 9 -8.31 1.72 -8.63
C LEU A 9 -7.78 0.30 -8.41
N VAL A 10 -7.07 -0.26 -9.39
CA VAL A 10 -6.45 -1.59 -9.27
C VAL A 10 -5.49 -1.62 -8.09
N TYR A 11 -4.63 -0.60 -7.97
CA TYR A 11 -3.71 -0.45 -6.86
C TYR A 11 -4.44 -0.38 -5.50
N ALA A 12 -5.51 0.41 -5.39
CA ALA A 12 -6.30 0.50 -4.16
C ALA A 12 -6.94 -0.84 -3.78
N LEU A 13 -7.45 -1.60 -4.75
CA LEU A 13 -8.00 -2.94 -4.52
C LEU A 13 -6.92 -3.91 -4.02
N LEU A 14 -5.71 -3.85 -4.61
CA LEU A 14 -4.57 -4.65 -4.14
C LEU A 14 -4.16 -4.27 -2.71
N CYS A 15 -4.13 -2.98 -2.37
CA CYS A 15 -3.85 -2.52 -1.01
C CYS A 15 -4.89 -3.02 0.00
N ILE A 16 -6.18 -2.91 -0.33
CA ILE A 16 -7.27 -3.41 0.52
C ILE A 16 -7.13 -4.93 0.71
N GLY A 17 -6.90 -5.67 -0.36
CA GLY A 17 -6.69 -7.13 -0.31
C GLY A 17 -5.49 -7.49 0.58
N ALA A 18 -4.35 -6.82 0.39
CA ALA A 18 -3.15 -7.04 1.19
C ALA A 18 -3.37 -6.73 2.68
N LEU A 19 -4.11 -5.66 3.01
CA LEU A 19 -4.44 -5.31 4.40
C LEU A 19 -5.40 -6.32 5.02
N MET A 20 -6.37 -6.82 4.27
CA MET A 20 -7.28 -7.87 4.74
C MET A 20 -6.58 -9.21 4.97
N LEU A 21 -5.52 -9.50 4.22
CA LEU A 21 -4.73 -10.70 4.43
C LEU A 21 -4.02 -10.73 5.79
N ILE A 22 -3.70 -9.58 6.39
CA ILE A 22 -3.03 -9.51 7.70
C ILE A 22 -3.85 -10.19 8.81
N PRO A 23 -5.12 -9.81 9.10
CA PRO A 23 -5.93 -10.49 10.10
C PRO A 23 -6.35 -11.90 9.68
N ILE A 24 -6.55 -12.15 8.38
CA ILE A 24 -6.91 -13.49 7.87
C ILE A 24 -5.76 -14.48 8.08
N SER A 25 -4.52 -14.05 7.89
CA SER A 25 -3.37 -14.93 8.07
C SER A 25 -3.02 -15.15 9.54
N ALA A 26 -3.38 -14.23 10.42
CA ALA A 26 -3.21 -14.40 11.87
C ALA A 26 -4.05 -15.56 12.43
N SER A 27 -5.21 -15.83 11.83
CA SER A 27 -6.06 -16.97 12.19
C SER A 27 -5.66 -18.27 11.46
N GLY A 28 -4.98 -18.13 10.30
CA GLY A 28 -4.54 -19.25 9.47
C GLY A 28 -5.72 -19.99 8.81
N TRP A 29 -5.51 -20.55 7.61
CA TRP A 29 -6.55 -21.40 6.98
C TRP A 29 -6.60 -22.82 7.55
N PHE A 30 -5.55 -23.24 8.29
CA PHE A 30 -5.41 -24.57 8.90
C PHE A 30 -4.92 -24.50 10.36
N GLY A 31 -5.15 -23.38 11.06
CA GLY A 31 -4.68 -23.20 12.45
C GLY A 31 -3.18 -22.93 12.61
N GLN A 32 -2.44 -22.81 11.50
CA GLN A 32 -1.09 -22.26 11.48
C GLN A 32 -1.14 -20.85 10.91
N GLY A 33 -0.86 -19.86 11.75
CA GLY A 33 -0.80 -18.47 11.32
C GLY A 33 0.37 -18.27 10.36
N ASP A 34 0.10 -17.74 9.17
CA ASP A 34 1.15 -17.40 8.21
C ASP A 34 1.58 -15.94 8.41
N GLY A 35 2.75 -15.77 9.02
CA GLY A 35 3.36 -14.46 9.24
C GLY A 35 3.81 -13.76 7.96
N LEU A 36 3.88 -14.46 6.82
CA LEU A 36 4.34 -13.89 5.56
C LEU A 36 3.27 -13.06 4.85
N ALA A 37 1.99 -13.17 5.20
CA ALA A 37 0.93 -12.45 4.49
C ALA A 37 1.07 -10.91 4.58
N GLY A 38 1.76 -10.40 5.60
CA GLY A 38 2.08 -8.98 5.72
C GLY A 38 3.04 -8.45 4.64
N ILE A 39 3.75 -9.34 3.93
CA ILE A 39 4.75 -8.95 2.91
C ILE A 39 4.13 -8.13 1.77
N TYR A 40 2.90 -8.46 1.37
CA TYR A 40 2.22 -7.73 0.29
C TYR A 40 1.92 -6.29 0.68
N ALA A 41 1.51 -6.06 1.94
CA ALA A 41 1.28 -4.72 2.45
C ALA A 41 2.59 -3.91 2.51
N ILE A 42 3.68 -4.55 2.93
CA ILE A 42 5.02 -3.94 2.96
C ILE A 42 5.45 -3.52 1.55
N LEU A 43 5.31 -4.42 0.56
CA LEU A 43 5.71 -4.17 -0.83
C LEU A 43 4.87 -3.07 -1.48
N LEU A 44 3.56 -3.07 -1.28
CA LEU A 44 2.66 -2.04 -1.82
C LEU A 44 2.90 -0.66 -1.18
N ALA A 45 3.36 -0.62 0.06
CA ALA A 45 3.73 0.61 0.76
C ALA A 45 5.20 1.04 0.50
N MET A 46 5.95 0.36 -0.37
CA MET A 46 7.29 0.82 -0.76
C MET A 46 7.21 2.18 -1.48
N PRO A 47 8.22 3.05 -1.35
CA PRO A 47 9.47 2.86 -0.60
C PRO A 47 9.35 3.16 0.90
N TRP A 48 8.19 3.64 1.36
CA TRP A 48 7.99 4.13 2.73
C TRP A 48 8.28 3.06 3.77
N SER A 49 7.94 1.81 3.50
CA SER A 49 8.30 0.66 4.34
C SER A 49 9.80 0.58 4.66
N MET A 50 10.69 0.92 3.71
CA MET A 50 12.15 0.93 3.96
C MET A 50 12.54 2.02 4.95
N MET A 51 11.90 3.18 4.86
CA MET A 51 12.12 4.29 5.79
C MET A 51 11.60 3.92 7.19
N LEU A 52 10.42 3.30 7.26
CA LEU A 52 9.82 2.83 8.51
C LEU A 52 10.65 1.74 9.19
N ALA A 53 11.27 0.85 8.42
CA ALA A 53 12.17 -0.18 8.96
C ALA A 53 13.36 0.44 9.73
N ARG A 54 13.82 1.63 9.36
CA ARG A 54 14.89 2.36 10.07
C ARG A 54 14.44 2.91 11.42
N LEU A 55 13.13 3.10 11.61
CA LEU A 55 12.55 3.61 12.86
C LEU A 55 12.28 2.49 13.88
N ALA A 56 12.62 1.24 13.54
CA ALA A 56 12.45 0.06 14.39
C ALA A 56 11.04 -0.05 15.00
N VAL A 57 10.00 0.30 14.23
CA VAL A 57 8.60 0.25 14.67
C VAL A 57 8.21 -1.21 14.91
N SER A 58 8.00 -1.57 16.18
CA SER A 58 7.62 -2.93 16.59
C SER A 58 6.12 -3.10 16.85
N SER A 59 5.41 -2.01 17.13
CA SER A 59 3.97 -2.06 17.45
C SER A 59 3.11 -2.15 16.19
N PRO A 60 2.25 -3.19 16.05
CA PRO A 60 1.31 -3.31 14.93
C PRO A 60 0.35 -2.11 14.82
N TRP A 61 -0.04 -1.54 15.96
CA TRP A 61 -0.92 -0.37 16.04
C TRP A 61 -0.30 0.89 15.44
N ILE A 62 1.03 0.92 15.29
CA ILE A 62 1.76 2.01 14.64
C ILE A 62 2.14 1.60 13.21
N ALA A 63 2.63 0.37 13.02
CA ALA A 63 3.08 -0.12 11.73
C ALA A 63 1.95 -0.14 10.68
N VAL A 64 0.75 -0.63 11.02
CA VAL A 64 -0.37 -0.74 10.07
C VAL A 64 -0.83 0.64 9.58
N PRO A 65 -1.12 1.64 10.44
CA PRO A 65 -1.44 2.99 9.97
C PRO A 65 -0.35 3.61 9.10
N LEU A 66 0.92 3.39 9.41
CA LEU A 66 2.04 3.90 8.62
C LEU A 66 2.13 3.23 7.24
N LEU A 67 1.85 1.93 7.14
CA LEU A 67 1.71 1.25 5.85
C LEU A 67 0.56 1.83 5.03
N VAL A 68 -0.61 2.05 5.65
CA VAL A 68 -1.76 2.69 4.99
C VAL A 68 -1.41 4.09 4.49
N ALA A 69 -0.71 4.88 5.31
CA ALA A 69 -0.25 6.22 4.92
C ALA A 69 0.72 6.15 3.74
N GLY A 70 1.68 5.23 3.74
CA GLY A 70 2.59 5.00 2.61
C GLY A 70 1.85 4.58 1.34
N MET A 71 0.88 3.67 1.46
CA MET A 71 0.06 3.25 0.33
C MET A 71 -0.74 4.42 -0.26
N ALA A 72 -1.33 5.25 0.60
CA ALA A 72 -2.08 6.44 0.20
C ALA A 72 -1.16 7.46 -0.48
N ALA A 73 0.06 7.66 0.03
CA ALA A 73 1.06 8.53 -0.58
C ALA A 73 1.42 8.07 -2.01
N ASN A 74 1.61 6.77 -2.23
CA ASN A 74 1.83 6.21 -3.57
C ASN A 74 0.66 6.51 -4.53
N GLY A 75 -0.57 6.29 -4.08
CA GLY A 75 -1.77 6.62 -4.86
C GLY A 75 -1.84 8.11 -5.22
N ALA A 76 -1.54 8.99 -4.26
CA ALA A 76 -1.49 10.43 -4.46
C ALA A 76 -0.41 10.84 -5.47
N ILE A 77 0.78 10.22 -5.42
CA ILE A 77 1.88 10.46 -6.38
C ILE A 77 1.45 10.08 -7.79
N ILE A 78 0.85 8.90 -8.00
CA ILE A 78 0.37 8.47 -9.32
C ILE A 78 -0.65 9.48 -9.87
N LEU A 79 -1.61 9.91 -9.05
CA LEU A 79 -2.58 10.93 -9.45
C LEU A 79 -1.93 12.28 -9.74
N GLY A 80 -0.97 12.70 -8.92
CA GLY A 80 -0.22 13.95 -9.08
C GLY A 80 0.53 13.98 -10.41
N ILE A 81 1.32 12.94 -10.71
CA ILE A 81 2.05 12.81 -11.98
C ILE A 81 1.07 12.81 -13.17
N ALA A 82 -0.02 12.03 -13.08
CA ALA A 82 -1.01 11.99 -14.15
C ALA A 82 -1.67 13.35 -14.42
N ARG A 83 -1.91 14.15 -13.38
CA ARG A 83 -2.43 15.53 -13.50
C ARG A 83 -1.41 16.45 -14.17
N LEU A 84 -0.15 16.41 -13.73
CA LEU A 84 0.93 17.22 -14.32
C LEU A 84 1.13 16.91 -15.81
N LEU A 85 1.21 15.64 -16.18
CA LEU A 85 1.33 15.21 -17.58
C LEU A 85 0.11 15.61 -18.43
N SER A 86 -1.09 15.53 -17.85
CA SER A 86 -2.31 15.94 -18.56
C SER A 86 -2.40 17.46 -18.74
N ALA A 87 -1.84 18.25 -17.82
CA ALA A 87 -1.75 19.70 -17.94
C ALA A 87 -0.70 20.11 -18.98
N ALA A 88 0.48 19.49 -18.96
CA ALA A 88 1.56 19.75 -19.92
C ALA A 88 1.16 19.45 -21.37
N LYS A 89 0.28 18.47 -21.62
CA LYS A 89 -0.22 18.16 -22.97
C LYS A 89 -1.22 19.20 -23.53
N ARG A 90 -1.72 20.12 -22.70
CA ARG A 90 -2.73 21.12 -23.08
C ARG A 90 -2.16 22.52 -23.31
N GLY A 91 -0.91 22.78 -22.93
CA GLY A 91 -0.18 24.02 -23.24
C GLY A 91 0.72 23.82 -24.44
#